data_AF-A0A6N7MCU1-F1
#
_entry.id   AF-A0A6N7MCU1-F1
#
_cell.length_a   1.000
_cell.length_b   1.000
_cell.length_c   1.000
_cell.angle_alpha   90.00
_cell.angle_beta   90.00
_cell.angle_gamma   90.00
#
_symmetry.space_group_name_H-M   'P 1'
#
loop_
_entity.id
_entity.type
_entity.pdbx_description
1 polymer ?
#
loop_
_entity_poly.entity_id
_entity_poly.type
_entity_poly.pdbx_seq_one_letter_code
_entity_poly.pdbx_strand_id
1 'polypeptide(L)'
;VSKVLKKFKGMHGFCIEGLYEYLMIAILLQNANVKRTVQMTNAMLEKYGDLIEFNGIKLYSIWEPKQMLKASESELRALKVGYRA
;
A
#
# COMPACT_ATOMS: atom_id res chain seq x y z
N VAL A 1 2.65 -16.42 -31.07
CA VAL A 1 2.42 -15.77 -29.76
C VAL A 1 2.24 -16.83 -28.69
N SER A 2 3.08 -16.86 -27.64
CA SER A 2 3.05 -17.90 -26.61
C SER A 2 1.71 -17.93 -25.85
N LYS A 3 1.34 -19.07 -25.26
CA LYS A 3 0.11 -19.24 -24.45
C LYS A 3 0.03 -18.22 -23.31
N VAL A 4 1.17 -17.84 -22.73
CA VAL A 4 1.29 -16.83 -21.67
C VAL A 4 0.92 -15.45 -22.21
N LEU A 5 1.49 -15.03 -23.35
CA LEU A 5 1.18 -13.73 -23.94
C LEU A 5 -0.28 -13.59 -24.38
N LYS A 6 -0.92 -14.69 -24.81
CA LYS A 6 -2.36 -14.71 -25.08
C LYS A 6 -3.19 -14.52 -23.80
N LYS A 7 -2.79 -15.18 -22.70
CA LYS A 7 -3.46 -15.08 -21.40
C LYS A 7 -3.38 -13.67 -20.81
N PHE A 8 -2.23 -13.00 -20.97
CA PHE A 8 -1.97 -11.68 -20.41
C PHE A 8 -2.05 -10.55 -21.45
N LYS A 9 -2.81 -10.76 -22.54
CA LYS A 9 -3.01 -9.72 -23.56
C LYS A 9 -3.67 -8.50 -22.93
N GLY A 10 -3.04 -7.34 -23.06
CA GLY A 10 -3.51 -6.07 -22.49
C GLY A 10 -2.97 -5.74 -21.10
N MET A 11 -2.12 -6.59 -20.53
CA MET A 11 -1.36 -6.25 -19.32
C MET A 11 -0.31 -5.20 -19.65
N HIS A 12 -0.33 -4.09 -18.91
CA HIS A 12 0.66 -3.02 -19.00
C HIS A 12 1.40 -2.92 -17.67
N GLY A 13 2.68 -2.52 -17.72
CA GLY A 13 3.41 -2.19 -16.51
C GLY A 13 2.77 -0.96 -15.86
N PHE A 14 2.47 -1.06 -14.57
CA PHE A 14 2.08 0.09 -13.78
C PHE A 14 3.33 0.86 -13.37
N CYS A 15 3.42 2.14 -13.74
CA CYS A 15 4.48 3.03 -13.25
C CYS A 15 3.98 3.66 -11.95
N ILE A 16 4.63 3.36 -10.82
CA ILE A 16 4.37 4.04 -9.56
C ILE A 16 5.12 5.37 -9.61
N GLU A 17 4.40 6.48 -9.56
CA GLU A 17 5.00 7.81 -9.75
C GLU A 17 5.78 8.31 -8.51
N GLY A 18 5.64 7.65 -7.35
CA GLY A 18 6.33 8.00 -6.10
C GLY A 18 7.27 6.92 -5.56
N LEU A 19 8.57 7.23 -5.43
CA LEU A 19 9.56 6.31 -4.82
C LEU A 19 9.18 5.90 -3.39
N TYR A 20 8.72 6.86 -2.59
CA TYR A 20 8.31 6.60 -1.21
C TYR A 20 7.10 5.68 -1.13
N GLU A 21 6.10 5.92 -1.98
CA GLU A 21 4.91 5.06 -2.04
C GLU A 21 5.29 3.63 -2.45
N TYR A 22 6.15 3.51 -3.46
CA TYR A 22 6.70 2.22 -3.87
C TYR A 22 7.41 1.51 -2.71
N LEU A 23 8.25 2.22 -1.96
CA LEU A 23 8.97 1.69 -0.81
C LEU A 23 8.01 1.18 0.27
N MET A 24 7.00 1.97 0.64
CA MET A 24 6.03 1.56 1.66
C MET A 24 5.22 0.33 1.23
N ILE A 25 4.78 0.29 -0.04
CA ILE A 25 4.10 -0.88 -0.60
C ILE A 25 5.04 -2.10 -0.55
N ALA A 26 6.28 -1.97 -1.03
CA ALA A 26 7.24 -3.06 -1.04
C ALA A 26 7.50 -3.63 0.38
N ILE A 27 7.59 -2.77 1.39
CA ILE A 27 7.71 -3.18 2.80
C ILE A 27 6.50 -4.00 3.23
N LEU A 28 5.28 -3.50 3.00
CA LEU A 28 4.04 -4.18 3.39
C LEU A 28 3.85 -5.53 2.68
N LEU A 29 4.35 -5.69 1.45
CA LEU A 29 4.22 -6.91 0.66
C LEU A 29 5.14 -8.06 1.10
N GLN A 30 6.21 -7.80 1.86
CA GLN A 30 7.22 -8.80 2.21
C GLN A 30 6.59 -10.04 2.84
N ASN A 31 6.77 -11.25 2.30
CA ASN A 31 6.29 -12.52 2.89
C ASN A 31 4.84 -12.48 3.44
N ALA A 32 3.90 -11.92 2.68
CA ALA A 32 2.48 -11.91 3.00
C ALA A 32 1.64 -12.25 1.76
N ASN A 33 0.52 -12.93 1.97
CA ASN A 33 -0.45 -13.15 0.90
C ASN A 33 -1.22 -11.85 0.59
N VAL A 34 -1.80 -11.77 -0.61
CA VAL A 34 -2.52 -10.58 -1.09
C VAL A 34 -3.62 -10.13 -0.12
N LYS A 35 -4.38 -11.06 0.47
CA LYS A 35 -5.44 -10.72 1.43
C LYS A 35 -4.87 -9.98 2.65
N ARG A 36 -3.73 -10.43 3.17
CA ARG A 36 -3.07 -9.82 4.32
C ARG A 36 -2.46 -8.47 3.96
N THR A 37 -1.89 -8.32 2.77
CA THR A 37 -1.31 -7.04 2.36
C THR A 37 -2.38 -5.97 2.20
N VAL A 38 -3.53 -6.29 1.58
CA VAL A 38 -4.68 -5.39 1.50
C VAL A 38 -5.15 -4.92 2.88
N GLN A 39 -5.25 -5.84 3.85
CA GLN A 39 -5.64 -5.50 5.22
C GLN A 39 -4.66 -4.55 5.90
N MET A 40 -3.35 -4.81 5.77
CA MET A 40 -2.31 -3.95 6.36
C MET A 40 -2.29 -2.57 5.69
N THR A 41 -2.38 -2.53 4.36
CA THR A 41 -2.42 -1.27 3.60
C THR A 41 -3.62 -0.43 4.00
N ASN A 42 -4.82 -1.01 4.11
CA ASN A 42 -6.02 -0.28 4.54
C ASN A 42 -5.87 0.27 5.97
N ALA A 43 -5.35 -0.52 6.91
CA ALA A 43 -5.13 -0.06 8.28
C ALA A 43 -4.14 1.12 8.34
N MET A 44 -3.08 1.08 7.54
CA MET A 44 -2.12 2.18 7.45
C MET A 44 -2.72 3.42 6.79
N LEU A 45 -3.49 3.25 5.71
CA LEU A 45 -4.17 4.34 5.00
C LEU A 45 -5.22 5.03 5.89
N GLU A 46 -6.04 4.26 6.62
CA GLU A 46 -7.04 4.81 7.54
C GLU A 46 -6.40 5.58 8.71
N LYS A 47 -5.21 5.15 9.14
CA LYS A 47 -4.51 5.77 10.28
C LYS A 47 -3.69 7.00 9.91
N TYR A 48 -2.98 6.95 8.77
CA TYR A 48 -1.99 7.97 8.40
C TYR A 48 -2.31 8.70 7.11
N GLY A 49 -3.14 8.14 6.25
CA GLY A 49 -3.48 8.71 4.94
C GLY A 49 -4.43 9.90 5.06
N ASP A 50 -4.38 10.78 4.07
CA ASP A 50 -5.29 11.92 4.01
C ASP A 50 -6.58 11.52 3.29
N LEU A 51 -7.72 11.82 3.91
CA LEU A 51 -9.03 11.60 3.32
C LEU A 51 -9.24 12.56 2.14
N ILE A 52 -9.46 11.99 0.96
CA ILE A 52 -9.77 12.70 -0.28
C ILE A 52 -11.14 12.27 -0.81
N GLU A 53 -11.78 13.12 -1.59
CA GLU A 53 -13.06 12.81 -2.22
C GLU A 53 -12.98 13.06 -3.73
N PHE A 54 -13.44 12.08 -4.51
CA PHE A 54 -13.55 12.20 -5.95
C PHE A 54 -14.88 11.60 -6.41
N ASN A 55 -15.71 12.40 -7.09
CA ASN A 55 -17.03 11.99 -7.58
C ASN A 55 -17.93 11.35 -6.49
N GLY A 56 -17.94 11.94 -5.29
CA GLY A 56 -18.72 11.44 -4.14
C GLY A 56 -18.13 10.20 -3.45
N ILE A 57 -16.96 9.71 -3.90
CA ILE A 57 -16.28 8.56 -3.31
C ILE A 57 -15.16 9.05 -2.42
N LYS A 58 -15.21 8.67 -1.14
CA LYS A 58 -14.16 8.94 -0.16
C LYS A 58 -13.07 7.88 -0.23
N LEU A 59 -11.82 8.31 -0.34
CA LEU A 59 -10.63 7.48 -0.43
C LEU A 59 -9.56 8.03 0.51
N TYR A 60 -8.59 7.20 0.88
CA TYR A 60 -7.39 7.66 1.58
C TYR A 60 -6.22 7.69 0.60
N SER A 61 -5.57 8.83 0.50
CA SER A 61 -4.29 8.96 -0.19
C SER A 61 -3.15 8.42 0.69
N ILE A 62 -2.04 8.03 0.07
CA ILE A 62 -0.89 7.55 0.85
C ILE A 62 -0.30 8.69 1.68
N TRP A 63 0.08 8.37 2.90
CA TRP A 63 0.64 9.33 3.85
C TRP A 63 2.01 9.84 3.42
N GLU A 64 2.39 11.03 3.88
CA GLU A 64 3.74 11.56 3.67
C GLU A 64 4.78 10.93 4.62
N PRO A 65 6.08 10.92 4.25
CA PRO A 65 7.18 10.41 5.10
C PRO A 65 7.20 10.99 6.52
N LYS A 66 6.80 12.26 6.67
CA LYS A 66 6.74 12.95 7.97
C LYS A 66 5.79 12.29 8.98
N GLN A 67 4.79 11.53 8.52
CA GLN A 67 3.90 10.76 9.40
C GLN A 67 4.64 9.55 10.00
N MET A 68 5.48 8.88 9.21
CA MET A 68 6.28 7.74 9.70
C MET A 68 7.35 8.16 10.69
N LEU A 69 7.93 9.36 10.56
CA LEU A 69 8.87 9.89 11.56
C LEU A 69 8.25 10.05 12.95
N LYS A 70 6.93 10.16 13.05
CA LYS A 70 6.19 10.33 14.32
C LYS A 70 5.62 9.02 14.84
N ALA A 71 5.53 8.00 14.00
CA ALA A 71 4.96 6.71 14.37
C ALA A 71 5.92 5.94 15.27
N SER A 72 5.43 5.43 16.39
CA SER A 72 6.19 4.50 17.22
C SER A 72 6.06 3.07 16.70
N GLU A 73 7.09 2.23 16.89
CA GLU A 73 7.02 0.81 16.54
C GLU A 73 5.80 0.13 17.19
N SER A 74 5.49 0.45 18.45
CA SER A 74 4.33 -0.08 19.15
C SER A 74 2.99 0.27 18.48
N GLU A 75 2.88 1.50 17.96
CA GLU A 75 1.68 1.95 17.24
C GLU A 75 1.54 1.20 15.91
N LEU A 76 2.65 1.06 15.17
CA LEU A 76 2.68 0.30 13.92
C LEU A 76 2.31 -1.17 14.17
N ARG A 77 2.84 -1.80 15.23
CA ARG A 77 2.47 -3.18 15.60
C ARG A 77 0.97 -3.31 15.92
N ALA A 78 0.37 -2.32 16.54
CA ALA A 78 -1.08 -2.31 16.83
C ALA A 78 -1.93 -2.32 15.53
N LEU A 79 -1.41 -1.78 14.43
CA LEU A 79 -2.02 -1.86 13.09
C LEU A 79 -1.84 -3.22 12.41
N LYS A 80 -1.27 -4.21 13.12
CA LYS A 80 -1.09 -5.59 12.67
C LYS A 80 -0.19 -5.73 11.43
N VAL A 81 0.75 -4.81 11.22
CA VAL A 81 1.78 -4.92 10.16
C VAL A 81 2.89 -5.93 10.49
N GLY A 82 2.92 -6.45 11.73
CA GLY A 82 3.79 -7.55 12.15
C GLY A 82 5.23 -7.11 12.35
N TYR A 83 6.19 -7.87 11.82
CA TYR A 83 7.63 -7.55 11.90
C TYR A 83 8.06 -6.37 11.02
N ARG A 84 7.14 -5.80 10.23
CA ARG A 84 7.37 -4.66 9.33
C ARG A 84 7.17 -3.30 10.01
N ALA A 85 6.83 -3.33 11.30
CA ALA A 85 6.66 -2.15 12.16
C ALA A 85 8.01 -1.53 12.52
#